data_AF-A0A8I3A3M3-F1
#
_entry.id   AF-A0A8I3A3M3-F1
#
_cell.length_a   1.000
_cell.length_b   1.000
_cell.length_c   1.000
_cell.angle_alpha   90.00
_cell.angle_beta   90.00
_cell.angle_gamma   90.00
#
_symmetry.space_group_name_H-M   'P 1'
#
loop_
_entity.id
_entity.type
_entity.pdbx_description
1 polymer ?
#
loop_
_entity_poly.entity_id
_entity_poly.type
_entity_poly.pdbx_seq_one_letter_code
_entity_poly.pdbx_strand_id
1 'polypeptide(L)'
;MANHPWMPPLDTYHDEDFPYHQGRELMITPHEAPEPFDGPSYYRPSDPSSTFDGDGDAVIKQHKTRSQLVAECLPRGAAWPTDDGTKSSQHIGLTIEKTIKTTKERGSQVVVCKLNLGQMHKGIPARVVAKIYDPLYYPFLACALPYASDVVRQADMDLSREAAVYQHFKTMGTDGQFAPKYYGAFTMPMRSHIAGKYRPVCLILLEHIDGSTMRASCTVPYNRIPALVPGPHAGNDDQRMLVMKELVDIGSKMRHTGVVYVVWRMRGASTKLLC
;
A
#
# COMPACT_ATOMS: atom_id res chain seq x y z
N MET A 1 -15.98 -39.99 -0.36
CA MET A 1 -15.58 -39.00 0.65
C MET A 1 -15.90 -37.64 0.08
N ALA A 2 -16.73 -36.84 0.76
CA ALA A 2 -17.11 -35.53 0.26
C ALA A 2 -15.91 -34.58 0.29
N ASN A 3 -15.48 -34.07 -0.86
CA ASN A 3 -14.50 -33.00 -0.96
C ASN A 3 -15.14 -31.71 -0.43
N HIS A 4 -15.07 -31.49 0.87
CA HIS A 4 -15.40 -30.18 1.43
C HIS A 4 -14.36 -29.17 0.92
N PRO A 5 -14.78 -28.02 0.36
CA PRO A 5 -13.84 -26.95 0.05
C PRO A 5 -13.12 -26.54 1.32
N TRP A 6 -11.79 -26.51 1.29
CA TRP A 6 -10.98 -26.02 2.40
C TRP A 6 -11.42 -24.60 2.75
N MET A 7 -11.72 -24.38 4.02
CA MET A 7 -12.02 -23.06 4.55
C MET A 7 -10.86 -22.64 5.45
N PRO A 8 -10.41 -21.38 5.35
CA PRO A 8 -9.42 -20.88 6.28
C PRO A 8 -9.97 -20.95 7.71
N PRO A 9 -9.10 -21.17 8.72
CA PRO A 9 -9.51 -21.04 10.10
C PRO A 9 -10.07 -19.64 10.35
N LEU A 10 -11.10 -19.55 11.20
CA LEU A 10 -11.71 -18.27 11.57
C LEU A 10 -10.66 -17.37 12.23
N ASP A 11 -10.43 -16.19 11.66
CA ASP A 11 -9.51 -15.19 12.19
C ASP A 11 -10.33 -14.07 12.86
N THR A 12 -10.77 -14.33 14.10
CA THR A 12 -11.61 -13.41 14.89
C THR A 12 -10.93 -12.07 15.19
N TYR A 13 -9.61 -11.98 14.98
CA TYR A 13 -8.80 -10.83 15.34
C TYR A 13 -8.79 -9.73 14.28
N HIS A 14 -9.19 -10.04 13.04
CA HIS A 14 -9.34 -9.03 11.98
C HIS A 14 -10.50 -8.05 12.25
N ASP A 15 -11.43 -8.41 13.14
CA ASP A 15 -12.64 -7.64 13.43
C ASP A 15 -12.46 -6.57 14.51
N GLU A 16 -11.29 -6.52 15.15
CA GLU A 16 -10.86 -5.48 16.09
C GLU A 16 -10.80 -4.06 15.45
N ASP A 17 -10.61 -3.06 16.31
CA ASP A 17 -10.54 -1.64 15.95
C ASP A 17 -9.47 -1.37 14.90
N PHE A 18 -9.92 -0.79 13.79
CA PHE A 18 -9.06 -0.53 12.65
C PHE A 18 -8.10 0.64 12.94
N PRO A 19 -6.78 0.43 12.88
CA PRO A 19 -5.80 1.34 13.46
C PRO A 19 -5.54 2.59 12.62
N TYR A 20 -5.90 2.59 11.33
CA TYR A 20 -5.62 3.72 10.43
C TYR A 20 -6.80 4.69 10.36
N HIS A 21 -7.01 5.39 11.48
CA HIS A 21 -8.02 6.44 11.64
C HIS A 21 -7.38 7.77 12.02
N GLN A 22 -8.11 8.86 11.80
CA GLN A 22 -7.67 10.22 12.12
C GLN A 22 -7.32 10.37 13.61
N GLY A 23 -6.25 11.09 13.90
CA GLY A 23 -5.74 11.34 15.25
C GLY A 23 -4.79 10.27 15.76
N ARG A 24 -4.64 9.13 15.06
CA ARG A 24 -3.70 8.09 15.45
C ARG A 24 -2.25 8.53 15.24
N GLU A 25 -1.41 8.29 16.24
CA GLU A 25 0.04 8.46 16.14
C GLU A 25 0.71 7.18 15.62
N LEU A 26 1.69 7.37 14.73
CA LEU A 26 2.55 6.34 14.16
C LEU A 26 4.00 6.69 14.47
N MET A 27 4.78 5.71 14.90
CA MET A 27 6.22 5.84 15.09
C MET A 27 6.92 4.97 14.06
N ILE A 28 7.69 5.61 13.19
CA ILE A 28 8.32 4.93 12.05
C ILE A 28 9.84 5.05 12.15
N THR A 29 10.54 4.07 11.59
CA THR A 29 12.01 4.02 11.52
C THR A 29 12.41 3.85 10.06
N PRO A 30 13.47 4.54 9.58
CA PRO A 30 13.97 4.33 8.22
C PRO A 30 14.20 2.85 7.91
N HIS A 31 13.82 2.44 6.71
CA HIS A 31 13.95 1.07 6.22
C HIS A 31 14.39 1.10 4.76
N GLU A 32 15.27 0.19 4.38
CA GLU A 32 15.65 -0.03 3.00
C GLU A 32 14.64 -1.00 2.38
N ALA A 33 13.85 -0.49 1.42
CA ALA A 33 12.86 -1.32 0.74
C ALA A 33 13.57 -2.46 -0.01
N PRO A 34 13.05 -3.70 0.07
CA PRO A 34 13.68 -4.82 -0.61
C PRO A 34 13.59 -4.65 -2.13
N GLU A 35 14.57 -5.22 -2.84
CA GLU A 35 14.57 -5.26 -4.30
C GLU A 35 13.25 -5.89 -4.83
N PRO A 36 12.70 -5.35 -5.94
CA PRO A 36 11.53 -5.93 -6.59
C PRO A 36 11.73 -7.41 -6.87
N PHE A 37 10.62 -8.16 -6.79
CA PHE A 37 10.60 -9.54 -7.25
C PHE A 37 10.84 -9.57 -8.78
N ASP A 38 11.95 -10.18 -9.20
CA ASP A 38 12.32 -10.35 -10.61
C ASP A 38 11.26 -11.13 -11.40
N GLY A 39 10.69 -10.49 -12.43
CA GLY A 39 10.11 -11.14 -13.62
C GLY A 39 8.90 -12.09 -13.44
N PRO A 40 8.27 -12.54 -14.54
CA PRO A 40 6.96 -13.21 -14.52
C PRO A 40 7.00 -14.70 -14.14
N SER A 41 8.08 -15.17 -13.51
CA SER A 41 8.24 -16.55 -13.12
C SER A 41 9.04 -16.64 -11.83
N TYR A 42 8.30 -16.84 -10.75
CA TYR A 42 8.64 -17.62 -9.56
C TYR A 42 10.13 -17.70 -9.16
N TYR A 43 10.41 -17.12 -7.99
CA TYR A 43 11.43 -17.57 -7.03
C TYR A 43 12.92 -17.41 -7.38
N ARG A 44 13.63 -16.73 -6.47
CA ARG A 44 14.89 -17.24 -5.94
C ARG A 44 14.59 -18.02 -4.64
N PRO A 45 14.75 -19.34 -4.60
CA PRO A 45 14.64 -20.15 -3.37
C PRO A 45 15.74 -19.89 -2.34
N SER A 46 16.63 -18.92 -2.58
CA SER A 46 17.93 -18.83 -1.92
C SER A 46 18.13 -17.54 -1.14
N ASP A 47 17.07 -16.81 -0.78
CA ASP A 47 17.20 -15.78 0.24
C ASP A 47 17.10 -16.47 1.62
N PRO A 48 18.20 -16.61 2.38
CA PRO A 48 18.20 -17.33 3.66
C PRO A 48 17.34 -16.64 4.72
N SER A 49 16.94 -15.38 4.48
CA SER A 49 16.03 -14.62 5.33
C SER A 49 14.55 -14.85 4.99
N SER A 50 14.26 -15.42 3.82
CA SER A 50 12.91 -15.76 3.39
C SER A 50 12.48 -17.08 4.03
N THR A 51 11.56 -17.01 4.98
CA THR A 51 10.88 -18.19 5.55
C THR A 51 9.81 -18.79 4.61
N PHE A 52 9.76 -18.34 3.35
CA PHE A 52 8.67 -18.61 2.42
C PHE A 52 9.04 -19.65 1.37
N ASP A 53 8.45 -20.84 1.47
CA ASP A 53 8.45 -21.83 0.40
C ASP A 53 7.53 -21.37 -0.73
N GLY A 54 7.99 -21.46 -1.98
CA GLY A 54 7.29 -20.98 -3.18
C GLY A 54 6.05 -21.73 -3.61
N ASP A 55 5.50 -22.48 -2.69
CA ASP A 55 4.29 -23.22 -2.84
C ASP A 55 3.13 -22.32 -2.43
N GLY A 56 2.31 -21.90 -3.41
CA GLY A 56 1.07 -21.17 -3.13
C GLY A 56 0.13 -21.94 -2.20
N ASP A 57 0.31 -23.26 -2.12
CA ASP A 57 -0.42 -24.12 -1.19
C ASP A 57 0.23 -24.22 0.20
N ALA A 58 1.41 -23.63 0.44
CA ALA A 58 2.08 -23.68 1.75
C ALA A 58 1.21 -23.10 2.86
N VAL A 59 0.50 -22.00 2.61
CA VAL A 59 -0.43 -21.41 3.60
C VAL A 59 -1.58 -22.35 3.92
N ILE A 60 -2.09 -23.05 2.91
CA ILE A 60 -3.19 -24.02 3.02
C ILE A 60 -2.70 -25.26 3.79
N LYS A 61 -1.49 -25.76 3.47
CA LYS A 61 -0.83 -26.89 4.14
C LYS A 61 -0.47 -26.59 5.59
N GLN A 62 -0.11 -25.34 5.90
CA GLN A 62 0.24 -24.91 7.24
C GLN A 62 -0.98 -24.64 8.13
N HIS A 63 -2.21 -24.58 7.56
CA HIS A 63 -3.45 -24.30 8.30
C HIS A 63 -3.38 -23.05 9.20
N LYS A 64 -2.60 -22.04 8.81
CA LYS A 64 -2.42 -20.81 9.60
C LYS A 64 -3.52 -19.79 9.31
N THR A 65 -3.93 -19.08 10.35
CA THR A 65 -4.68 -17.82 10.20
C THR A 65 -3.77 -16.71 9.69
N ARG A 66 -4.35 -15.67 9.12
CA ARG A 66 -3.61 -14.49 8.73
C ARG A 66 -2.93 -13.83 9.94
N SER A 67 -3.60 -13.70 11.08
CA SER A 67 -2.99 -13.17 12.32
C SER A 67 -1.75 -13.95 12.76
N GLN A 68 -1.72 -15.28 12.57
CA GLN A 68 -0.53 -16.10 12.82
C GLN A 68 0.57 -15.82 11.80
N LEU A 69 0.25 -15.76 10.51
CA LEU A 69 1.23 -15.46 9.46
C LEU A 69 1.95 -14.13 9.73
N VAL A 70 1.22 -13.05 10.05
CA VAL A 70 1.84 -11.74 10.29
C VAL A 70 2.65 -11.66 11.58
N ALA A 71 2.45 -12.60 12.51
CA ALA A 71 3.15 -12.66 13.79
C ALA A 71 4.35 -13.62 13.78
N GLU A 72 4.50 -14.41 12.73
CA GLU A 72 5.55 -15.43 12.59
C GLU A 72 6.45 -15.15 11.39
N CYS A 73 5.92 -14.51 10.35
CA CYS A 73 6.65 -14.19 9.14
C CYS A 73 7.06 -12.72 9.12
N LEU A 74 8.34 -12.49 8.81
CA LEU A 74 8.96 -11.17 8.75
C LEU A 74 8.97 -10.68 7.29
N PRO A 75 8.52 -9.44 6.99
CA PRO A 75 8.74 -8.82 5.68
C PRO A 75 10.24 -8.74 5.36
N ARG A 76 10.61 -8.77 4.07
CA ARG A 76 12.03 -8.78 3.68
C ARG A 76 12.70 -7.47 4.09
N GLY A 77 13.88 -7.56 4.66
CA GLY A 77 14.64 -6.40 5.16
C GLY A 77 14.06 -5.70 6.39
N ALA A 78 12.95 -6.21 6.96
CA ALA A 78 12.43 -5.73 8.23
C ALA A 78 13.11 -6.46 9.40
N ALA A 79 13.03 -5.87 10.60
CA ALA A 79 13.42 -6.51 11.85
C ALA A 79 12.21 -6.63 12.77
N TRP A 80 12.19 -7.66 13.62
CA TRP A 80 11.19 -7.74 14.67
C TRP A 80 11.38 -6.56 15.64
N PRO A 81 10.27 -5.93 16.08
CA PRO A 81 10.36 -4.93 17.12
C PRO A 81 10.94 -5.55 18.40
N THR A 82 12.09 -5.07 18.86
CA THR A 82 12.59 -5.38 20.19
C THR A 82 11.82 -4.55 21.21
N ASP A 83 11.39 -5.19 22.31
CA ASP A 83 10.73 -4.55 23.46
C ASP A 83 11.69 -3.65 24.26
N ASP A 84 12.95 -3.54 23.82
CA ASP A 84 13.92 -2.64 24.39
C ASP A 84 13.47 -1.21 24.11
N GLY A 85 12.79 -0.61 25.09
CA GLY A 85 12.48 0.82 25.21
C GLY A 85 13.71 1.72 25.25
N THR A 86 14.81 1.29 24.64
CA THR A 86 16.10 1.93 24.58
C THR A 86 16.27 2.57 23.21
N LYS A 87 15.77 3.82 23.09
CA LYS A 87 16.38 4.89 22.30
C LYS A 87 16.86 4.49 20.89
N SER A 88 15.97 4.45 19.89
CA SER A 88 16.43 4.86 18.56
C SER A 88 16.21 6.36 18.41
N SER A 89 17.31 7.11 18.40
CA SER A 89 17.37 8.52 18.02
C SER A 89 16.89 8.78 16.57
N GLN A 90 16.38 7.76 15.86
CA GLN A 90 15.95 7.82 14.48
C GLN A 90 14.44 7.63 14.28
N HIS A 91 13.64 7.51 15.35
CA HIS A 91 12.19 7.42 15.20
C HIS A 91 11.59 8.74 14.73
N ILE A 92 10.72 8.65 13.73
CA ILE A 92 9.94 9.76 13.20
C ILE A 92 8.49 9.56 13.63
N GLY A 93 7.92 10.54 14.32
CA GLY A 93 6.53 10.55 14.73
C GLY A 93 5.65 11.20 13.67
N LEU A 94 4.56 10.52 13.33
CA LEU A 94 3.53 10.98 12.42
C LEU A 94 2.17 10.93 13.11
N THR A 95 1.33 11.92 12.86
CA THR A 95 -0.08 11.89 13.26
C THR A 95 -0.97 11.82 12.03
N ILE A 96 -1.89 10.85 11.97
CA ILE A 96 -2.84 10.72 10.86
C ILE A 96 -3.81 11.89 10.90
N GLU A 97 -3.75 12.75 9.89
CA GLU A 97 -4.64 13.89 9.73
C GLU A 97 -5.92 13.49 8.98
N LYS A 98 -5.79 12.67 7.94
CA LYS A 98 -6.91 12.29 7.06
C LYS A 98 -6.70 10.92 6.43
N THR A 99 -7.78 10.18 6.24
CA THR A 99 -7.76 8.94 5.45
C THR A 99 -8.04 9.23 3.97
N ILE A 100 -7.20 8.72 3.07
CA ILE A 100 -7.43 8.80 1.61
C ILE A 100 -8.11 7.51 1.15
N LYS A 101 -7.50 6.38 1.49
CA LYS A 101 -7.99 5.04 1.18
C LYS A 101 -7.64 4.12 2.31
N THR A 102 -8.61 3.81 3.15
CA THR A 102 -8.45 2.79 4.18
C THR A 102 -9.55 1.75 4.07
N THR A 103 -9.16 0.49 3.96
CA THR A 103 -10.07 -0.62 3.66
C THR A 103 -9.48 -1.92 4.18
N LYS A 104 -10.28 -2.68 4.94
CA LYS A 104 -9.98 -4.07 5.25
C LYS A 104 -10.00 -4.93 3.96
N GLU A 105 -9.14 -5.94 3.86
CA GLU A 105 -9.07 -6.92 2.75
C GLU A 105 -8.78 -6.33 1.35
N ARG A 106 -8.14 -5.17 1.24
CA ARG A 106 -7.93 -4.48 -0.07
C ARG A 106 -6.53 -3.88 -0.25
N GLY A 107 -5.57 -4.46 0.45
CA GLY A 107 -4.14 -4.20 0.27
C GLY A 107 -3.65 -2.99 1.08
N SER A 108 -2.85 -2.13 0.44
CA SER A 108 -2.27 -0.97 1.11
C SER A 108 -3.29 0.08 1.55
N GLN A 109 -2.96 0.74 2.66
CA GLN A 109 -3.71 1.80 3.32
C GLN A 109 -3.02 3.13 3.03
N VAL A 110 -3.77 4.17 2.68
CA VAL A 110 -3.24 5.48 2.29
C VAL A 110 -3.84 6.55 3.17
N VAL A 111 -2.97 7.27 3.87
CA VAL A 111 -3.35 8.30 4.84
C VAL A 111 -2.47 9.54 4.68
N VAL A 112 -3.04 10.70 4.95
CA VAL A 112 -2.29 11.95 5.10
C VAL A 112 -1.81 12.05 6.54
N CYS A 113 -0.52 12.31 6.71
CA CYS A 113 0.11 12.43 7.99
C CYS A 113 0.74 13.81 8.16
N LYS A 114 0.72 14.30 9.40
CA LYS A 114 1.50 15.45 9.85
C LYS A 114 2.70 14.95 10.64
N LEU A 115 3.87 15.52 10.37
CA LEU A 115 5.08 15.27 11.14
C LEU A 115 4.94 15.89 12.54
N ASN A 116 5.28 15.13 13.58
CA ASN A 116 5.17 15.62 14.96
C ASN A 116 6.18 16.76 15.21
N LEU A 117 5.78 17.73 16.05
CA LEU A 117 6.57 18.93 16.34
C LEU A 117 7.96 18.55 16.91
N GLY A 118 9.00 19.22 16.43
CA GLY A 118 10.39 18.96 16.86
C GLY A 118 11.08 17.79 16.14
N GLN A 119 10.36 17.03 15.31
CA GLN A 119 10.91 15.92 14.51
C GLN A 119 11.04 16.27 13.03
N MET A 120 11.29 17.54 12.69
CA MET A 120 11.62 17.98 11.33
C MET A 120 12.87 17.23 10.85
N HIS A 121 12.65 16.12 10.16
CA HIS A 121 13.70 15.28 9.64
C HIS A 121 14.19 15.88 8.33
N LYS A 122 15.51 16.02 8.15
CA LYS A 122 16.10 16.61 6.96
C LYS A 122 15.52 15.97 5.69
N GLY A 123 14.81 16.76 4.88
CA GLY A 123 14.24 16.35 3.60
C GLY A 123 12.79 15.83 3.62
N ILE A 124 12.13 15.74 4.78
CA ILE A 124 10.71 15.35 4.88
C ILE A 124 9.87 16.58 5.25
N PRO A 125 8.84 16.95 4.47
CA PRO A 125 8.00 18.09 4.78
C PRO A 125 7.06 17.82 5.97
N ALA A 126 6.46 18.90 6.51
CA ALA A 126 5.54 18.83 7.64
C ALA A 126 4.30 17.96 7.39
N ARG A 127 3.90 17.83 6.12
CA ARG A 127 2.72 17.09 5.67
C ARG A 127 3.12 16.15 4.54
N VAL A 128 2.78 14.88 4.71
CA VAL A 128 3.16 13.80 3.79
C VAL A 128 2.00 12.83 3.63
N VAL A 129 2.04 12.03 2.56
CA VAL A 129 1.17 10.86 2.42
C VAL A 129 1.95 9.63 2.86
N ALA A 130 1.40 8.88 3.81
CA ALA A 130 1.91 7.57 4.18
C ALA A 130 1.09 6.50 3.47
N LYS A 131 1.78 5.65 2.70
CA LYS A 131 1.20 4.46 2.10
C LYS A 131 1.74 3.23 2.81
N ILE A 132 0.85 2.56 3.52
CA ILE A 132 1.13 1.54 4.53
C ILE A 132 0.78 0.17 3.97
N TYR A 133 1.72 -0.76 4.01
CA TYR A 133 1.62 -2.13 3.52
C TYR A 133 1.51 -3.09 4.70
N ASP A 134 0.40 -3.01 5.42
CA ASP A 134 0.13 -3.92 6.55
C ASP A 134 -0.47 -5.23 6.03
N PRO A 135 0.27 -6.36 6.11
CA PRO A 135 -0.21 -7.65 5.62
C PRO A 135 -1.54 -8.07 6.25
N LEU A 136 -1.84 -7.62 7.48
CA LEU A 136 -3.08 -7.96 8.16
C LEU A 136 -4.33 -7.48 7.38
N TYR A 137 -4.22 -6.43 6.56
CA TYR A 137 -5.34 -5.90 5.79
C TYR A 137 -5.28 -6.23 4.28
N TYR A 138 -4.40 -7.16 3.89
CA TYR A 138 -4.39 -7.74 2.55
C TYR A 138 -5.44 -8.84 2.40
N PRO A 139 -5.95 -9.07 1.18
CA PRO A 139 -6.92 -10.12 0.91
C PRO A 139 -6.31 -11.49 1.23
N PHE A 140 -6.85 -12.15 2.25
CA PHE A 140 -6.41 -13.49 2.63
C PHE A 140 -7.03 -14.57 1.74
N LEU A 141 -8.29 -14.38 1.34
CA LEU A 141 -8.98 -15.27 0.40
C LEU A 141 -9.00 -14.66 -1.00
N ALA A 142 -8.56 -15.42 -2.00
CA ALA A 142 -8.67 -15.01 -3.39
C ALA A 142 -10.14 -15.04 -3.84
N CYS A 143 -10.63 -13.95 -4.44
CA CYS A 143 -12.04 -13.80 -4.84
C CYS A 143 -12.57 -14.86 -5.83
N ALA A 144 -11.70 -15.65 -6.47
CA ALA A 144 -12.07 -16.55 -7.56
C ALA A 144 -11.81 -18.03 -7.28
N LEU A 145 -11.04 -18.38 -6.25
CA LEU A 145 -10.65 -19.75 -5.96
C LEU A 145 -10.43 -19.92 -4.44
N PRO A 146 -10.67 -21.12 -3.86
CA PRO A 146 -10.58 -21.38 -2.42
C PRO A 146 -9.12 -21.49 -1.93
N TYR A 147 -8.21 -20.67 -2.47
CA TYR A 147 -6.82 -20.63 -2.05
C TYR A 147 -6.58 -19.47 -1.10
N ALA A 148 -6.02 -19.77 0.07
CA ALA A 148 -5.47 -18.74 0.94
C ALA A 148 -4.22 -18.14 0.31
N SER A 149 -4.15 -16.82 0.31
CA SER A 149 -3.01 -16.08 -0.20
C SER A 149 -2.07 -15.71 0.94
N ASP A 150 -0.78 -15.84 0.70
CA ASP A 150 0.24 -15.31 1.59
C ASP A 150 0.17 -13.78 1.58
N VAL A 151 -0.39 -13.22 2.65
CA VAL A 151 -0.59 -11.78 2.77
C VAL A 151 0.71 -11.02 3.04
N VAL A 152 1.71 -11.65 3.66
CA VAL A 152 3.00 -11.02 3.96
C VAL A 152 3.76 -10.85 2.66
N ARG A 153 3.79 -11.91 1.83
CA ARG A 153 4.35 -11.86 0.49
C ARG A 153 3.63 -10.86 -0.40
N GLN A 154 2.29 -10.79 -0.37
CA GLN A 154 1.55 -9.80 -1.16
C GLN A 154 1.90 -8.36 -0.77
N ALA A 155 1.98 -8.07 0.53
CA ALA A 155 2.37 -6.74 1.00
C ALA A 155 3.80 -6.37 0.61
N ASP A 156 4.73 -7.32 0.72
CA ASP A 156 6.13 -7.15 0.32
C ASP A 156 6.29 -6.93 -1.19
N MET A 157 5.51 -7.64 -2.00
CA MET A 157 5.46 -7.44 -3.46
C MET A 157 4.94 -6.06 -3.84
N ASP A 158 3.86 -5.60 -3.20
CA ASP A 158 3.31 -4.27 -3.45
C ASP A 158 4.30 -3.18 -2.99
N LEU A 159 4.95 -3.35 -1.82
CA LEU A 159 5.98 -2.42 -1.31
C LEU A 159 7.21 -2.34 -2.24
N SER A 160 7.86 -3.46 -2.50
CA SER A 160 9.14 -3.53 -3.23
C SER A 160 9.03 -2.92 -4.62
N ARG A 161 8.00 -3.29 -5.37
CA ARG A 161 7.75 -2.77 -6.72
C ARG A 161 7.50 -1.27 -6.69
N GLU A 162 6.66 -0.81 -5.77
CA GLU A 162 6.29 0.60 -5.71
C GLU A 162 7.46 1.47 -5.23
N ALA A 163 8.15 1.05 -4.18
CA ALA A 163 9.34 1.74 -3.69
C ALA A 163 10.44 1.83 -4.76
N ALA A 164 10.68 0.77 -5.53
CA ALA A 164 11.67 0.79 -6.61
C ALA A 164 11.30 1.76 -7.74
N VAL A 165 10.03 1.84 -8.14
CA VAL A 165 9.57 2.81 -9.15
C VAL A 165 9.78 4.24 -8.67
N TYR A 166 9.43 4.54 -7.41
CA TYR A 166 9.63 5.87 -6.83
C TYR A 166 11.12 6.21 -6.64
N GLN A 167 11.93 5.24 -6.23
CA GLN A 167 13.38 5.40 -6.12
C GLN A 167 14.04 5.64 -7.49
N HIS A 168 13.53 4.99 -8.55
CA HIS A 168 13.96 5.23 -9.92
C HIS A 168 13.67 6.66 -10.37
N PHE A 169 12.43 7.16 -10.15
CA PHE A 169 12.09 8.54 -10.49
C PHE A 169 12.92 9.58 -9.74
N LYS A 170 13.20 9.31 -8.46
CA LYS A 170 14.07 10.15 -7.63
C LYS A 170 15.51 10.18 -8.15
N THR A 171 16.06 9.02 -8.51
CA THR A 171 17.41 8.92 -9.10
C THR A 171 17.51 9.65 -10.44
N MET A 172 16.42 9.62 -11.23
CA MET A 172 16.33 10.34 -12.50
C MET A 172 16.05 11.85 -12.35
N GLY A 173 15.79 12.36 -11.13
CA GLY A 173 15.41 13.76 -10.88
C GLY A 173 14.04 14.15 -11.45
N THR A 174 13.15 13.17 -11.62
CA THR A 174 11.80 13.34 -12.20
C THR A 174 10.68 13.17 -11.18
N ASP A 175 11.03 12.95 -9.91
CA ASP A 175 10.07 12.92 -8.82
C ASP A 175 9.45 14.32 -8.59
N GLY A 176 8.17 14.36 -8.27
CA GLY A 176 7.38 15.59 -8.20
C GLY A 176 6.95 16.18 -9.56
N GLN A 177 7.39 15.63 -10.71
CA GLN A 177 6.93 16.10 -12.02
C GLN A 177 5.68 15.34 -12.48
N PHE A 178 5.77 14.01 -12.52
CA PHE A 178 4.69 13.12 -13.01
C PHE A 178 4.26 12.07 -11.99
N ALA A 179 5.03 11.95 -10.91
CA ALA A 179 4.75 11.11 -9.76
C ALA A 179 5.07 11.94 -8.49
N PRO A 180 4.38 11.71 -7.36
CA PRO A 180 4.71 12.36 -6.10
C PRO A 180 6.19 12.23 -5.74
N LYS A 181 6.79 13.24 -5.10
CA LYS A 181 8.15 13.10 -4.53
C LYS A 181 8.22 11.95 -3.54
N TYR A 182 9.37 11.26 -3.53
CA TYR A 182 9.60 10.10 -2.68
C TYR A 182 10.53 10.44 -1.51
N TYR A 183 10.03 10.27 -0.28
CA TYR A 183 10.78 10.59 0.93
C TYR A 183 11.44 9.37 1.59
N GLY A 184 11.21 8.17 1.08
CA GLY A 184 11.83 6.94 1.55
C GLY A 184 10.84 5.89 2.04
N ALA A 185 11.39 4.74 2.42
CA ALA A 185 10.67 3.63 3.02
C ALA A 185 10.97 3.56 4.52
N PHE A 186 9.98 3.09 5.28
CA PHE A 186 10.02 3.04 6.74
C PHE A 186 9.33 1.78 7.23
N THR A 187 9.66 1.39 8.45
CA THR A 187 8.99 0.31 9.19
C THR A 187 8.42 0.87 10.49
N MET A 188 7.31 0.29 10.95
CA MET A 188 6.73 0.61 12.25
C MET A 188 6.29 -0.65 12.98
N PRO A 189 6.50 -0.72 14.31
CA PRO A 189 5.98 -1.79 15.13
C PRO A 189 4.47 -1.60 15.32
N MET A 190 3.68 -2.63 15.01
CA MET A 190 2.26 -2.67 15.34
C MET A 190 1.98 -3.86 16.24
N ARG A 191 1.15 -3.67 17.26
CA ARG A 191 0.72 -4.79 18.10
C ARG A 191 0.02 -5.82 17.23
N SER A 192 0.53 -7.04 17.24
CA SER A 192 -0.20 -8.17 16.69
C SER A 192 -1.41 -8.45 17.59
N HIS A 193 -2.41 -9.10 17.02
CA HIS A 193 -3.57 -9.54 17.79
C HIS A 193 -3.28 -10.81 18.61
N ILE A 194 -2.16 -11.47 18.35
CA ILE A 194 -1.63 -12.50 19.22
C ILE A 194 -0.95 -11.82 20.41
N ALA A 195 -1.44 -12.11 21.61
CA ALA A 195 -0.99 -11.48 22.85
C ALA A 195 0.54 -11.52 22.99
N GLY A 196 1.13 -10.37 23.31
CA GLY A 196 2.58 -10.22 23.50
C GLY A 196 3.42 -10.23 22.22
N LYS A 197 2.82 -10.31 21.03
CA LYS A 197 3.54 -10.23 19.75
C LYS A 197 3.35 -8.86 19.09
N TYR A 198 4.40 -8.38 18.45
CA TYR A 198 4.33 -7.28 17.50
C TYR A 198 4.51 -7.80 16.08
N ARG A 199 3.88 -7.14 15.12
CA ARG A 199 4.16 -7.30 13.69
C ARG A 199 4.84 -6.04 13.16
N PRO A 200 5.92 -6.15 12.39
CA PRO A 200 6.48 -5.02 11.66
C PRO A 200 5.60 -4.71 10.45
N VAL A 201 5.31 -3.43 10.27
CA VAL A 201 4.53 -2.92 9.14
C VAL A 201 5.39 -1.94 8.36
N CYS A 202 5.53 -2.19 7.06
CA CYS A 202 6.29 -1.32 6.17
C CYS A 202 5.40 -0.24 5.57
N LEU A 203 5.98 0.92 5.28
CA LEU A 203 5.32 2.02 4.58
C LEU A 203 6.31 2.80 3.72
N ILE A 204 5.79 3.58 2.78
CA ILE A 204 6.53 4.62 2.08
C ILE A 204 5.93 5.99 2.37
N LEU A 205 6.78 7.02 2.36
CA LEU A 205 6.35 8.41 2.45
C LEU A 205 6.45 9.09 1.09
N LEU A 206 5.36 9.76 0.72
CA LEU A 206 5.17 10.44 -0.55
C LEU A 206 4.74 11.90 -0.33
N GLU A 207 4.95 12.73 -1.35
CA GLU A 207 4.43 14.10 -1.41
C GLU A 207 2.92 14.14 -1.23
N HIS A 208 2.46 15.08 -0.41
CA HIS A 208 1.05 15.42 -0.33
C HIS A 208 0.69 16.38 -1.47
N ILE A 209 -0.19 15.94 -2.37
CA ILE A 209 -0.72 16.76 -3.46
C ILE A 209 -2.04 17.38 -3.01
N ASP A 210 -2.04 18.71 -2.85
CA ASP A 210 -3.28 19.45 -2.60
C ASP A 210 -4.14 19.48 -3.86
N GLY A 211 -5.35 18.93 -3.78
CA GLY A 211 -6.28 18.93 -4.92
C GLY A 211 -7.39 17.89 -4.82
N SER A 212 -8.20 17.83 -5.87
CA SER A 212 -9.23 16.80 -6.04
C SER A 212 -8.70 15.66 -6.89
N THR A 213 -9.10 14.43 -6.56
CA THR A 213 -8.81 13.28 -7.43
C THR A 213 -9.48 13.46 -8.79
N MET A 214 -8.87 12.93 -9.84
CA MET A 214 -9.50 12.93 -11.17
C MET A 214 -10.89 12.31 -11.15
N ARG A 215 -11.09 11.23 -10.38
CA ARG A 215 -12.40 10.58 -10.22
C ARG A 215 -13.45 11.54 -9.66
N ALA A 216 -13.12 12.32 -8.64
CA ALA A 216 -14.04 13.31 -8.07
C ALA A 216 -14.39 14.42 -9.08
N SER A 217 -13.43 14.81 -9.91
CA SER A 217 -13.66 15.78 -10.99
C SER A 217 -14.49 15.20 -12.14
N CYS A 218 -14.54 13.88 -12.31
CA CYS A 218 -15.32 13.20 -13.35
C CYS A 218 -16.74 12.78 -12.92
N THR A 219 -17.08 12.82 -11.64
CA THR A 219 -18.40 12.36 -11.17
C THR A 219 -19.49 13.39 -11.44
N VAL A 220 -20.40 13.05 -12.35
CA VAL A 220 -21.74 13.65 -12.43
C VAL A 220 -22.60 12.97 -11.35
N PRO A 221 -23.34 13.69 -10.49
CA PRO A 221 -24.19 13.06 -9.48
C PRO A 221 -25.23 12.16 -10.16
N TYR A 222 -25.27 10.88 -9.75
CA TYR A 222 -26.11 9.81 -10.29
C TYR A 222 -27.63 10.05 -10.16
N ASN A 223 -28.07 11.13 -9.49
CA ASN A 223 -29.48 11.44 -9.24
C ASN A 223 -30.12 12.44 -10.22
N ARG A 224 -29.47 12.76 -11.35
CA ARG A 224 -30.18 13.45 -12.45
C ARG A 224 -30.63 12.43 -13.50
N ILE A 225 -31.93 12.17 -13.51
CA ILE A 225 -32.65 11.56 -14.63
C ILE A 225 -32.12 12.19 -15.94
N PRO A 226 -31.77 11.40 -16.97
CA PRO A 226 -31.27 11.92 -18.24
C PRO A 226 -32.43 12.52 -19.03
N ALA A 227 -32.89 13.69 -18.59
CA ALA A 227 -33.88 14.49 -19.30
C ALA A 227 -33.39 15.95 -19.35
N LEU A 228 -32.87 16.33 -20.51
CA LEU A 228 -32.99 17.68 -21.09
C LEU A 228 -32.39 18.89 -20.35
N VAL A 229 -31.47 18.71 -19.40
CA VAL A 229 -30.71 19.84 -18.84
C VAL A 229 -29.21 19.61 -19.03
N PRO A 230 -28.48 20.48 -19.75
CA PRO A 230 -27.04 20.43 -19.80
C PRO A 230 -26.51 20.42 -18.36
N GLY A 231 -25.81 19.35 -17.97
CA GLY A 231 -25.28 19.22 -16.62
C GLY A 231 -24.36 20.42 -16.30
N PRO A 232 -24.27 20.88 -15.04
CA PRO A 232 -23.53 22.12 -14.70
C PRO A 232 -22.01 22.03 -14.92
N HIS A 233 -21.51 20.89 -15.41
CA HIS A 233 -20.12 20.66 -15.79
C HIS A 233 -19.97 20.13 -17.21
N ALA A 234 -20.88 20.53 -18.10
CA ALA A 234 -20.63 20.55 -19.55
C ALA A 234 -19.62 21.66 -19.96
N GLY A 235 -19.04 22.41 -19.01
CA GLY A 235 -17.87 23.25 -19.22
C GLY A 235 -16.64 22.50 -18.69
N ASN A 236 -15.54 22.31 -19.41
CA ASN A 236 -15.06 22.92 -20.64
C ASN A 236 -14.32 21.79 -21.38
N ASP A 237 -14.75 21.38 -22.58
CA ASP A 237 -14.10 20.28 -23.31
C ASP A 237 -12.60 20.56 -23.51
N ASP A 238 -12.18 21.82 -23.57
CA ASP A 238 -10.77 22.20 -23.59
C ASP A 238 -10.03 21.78 -22.32
N GLN A 239 -10.65 21.89 -21.14
CA GLN A 239 -10.06 21.42 -19.88
C GLN A 239 -9.94 19.90 -19.84
N ARG A 240 -10.94 19.18 -20.37
CA ARG A 240 -10.87 17.71 -20.49
C ARG A 240 -9.76 17.29 -21.43
N MET A 241 -9.67 17.95 -22.59
CA MET A 241 -8.62 17.71 -23.57
C MET A 241 -7.24 18.04 -23.01
N LEU A 242 -7.12 19.10 -22.20
CA LEU A 242 -5.87 19.44 -21.53
C LEU A 242 -5.47 18.35 -20.52
N VAL A 243 -6.38 17.90 -19.67
CA VAL A 243 -6.11 16.81 -18.72
C VAL A 243 -5.73 15.52 -19.46
N MET A 244 -6.45 15.15 -20.51
CA MET A 244 -6.13 13.95 -21.30
C MET A 244 -4.78 14.06 -22.01
N LYS A 245 -4.44 15.24 -22.56
CA LYS A 245 -3.13 15.50 -23.15
C LYS A 245 -2.02 15.30 -22.13
N GLU A 246 -2.16 15.88 -20.94
CA GLU A 246 -1.18 15.73 -19.86
C GLU A 246 -1.05 14.27 -19.41
N LEU A 247 -2.15 13.53 -19.28
CA LEU A 247 -2.12 12.11 -18.91
C LEU A 247 -1.40 11.24 -19.95
N VAL A 248 -1.61 11.51 -21.24
CA VAL A 248 -0.92 10.81 -22.33
C VAL A 248 0.57 11.14 -22.33
N ASP A 249 0.92 12.42 -22.12
CA ASP A 249 2.32 12.85 -22.05
C ASP A 249 3.04 12.21 -20.85
N ILE A 250 2.41 12.22 -19.67
CA ILE A 250 2.89 11.51 -18.47
C ILE A 250 3.11 10.02 -18.77
N GLY A 251 2.10 9.35 -19.35
CA GLY A 251 2.18 7.94 -19.67
C GLY A 251 3.29 7.63 -20.69
N SER A 252 3.51 8.51 -21.65
CA SER A 252 4.60 8.41 -22.62
C SER A 252 5.97 8.55 -21.94
N LYS A 253 6.16 9.59 -21.10
CA LYS A 253 7.42 9.82 -20.37
C LYS A 253 7.75 8.66 -19.44
N MET A 254 6.77 8.15 -18.69
CA MET A 254 6.96 6.98 -17.83
C MET A 254 7.47 5.77 -18.62
N ARG A 255 6.88 5.48 -19.79
CA ARG A 255 7.33 4.38 -20.65
C ARG A 255 8.75 4.58 -21.17
N HIS A 256 9.11 5.80 -21.57
CA HIS A 256 10.48 6.11 -22.00
C HIS A 256 11.50 5.93 -20.88
N THR A 257 11.09 6.14 -19.62
CA THR A 257 11.92 5.85 -18.43
C THR A 257 11.93 4.37 -18.02
N GLY A 258 11.28 3.48 -18.79
CA GLY A 258 11.21 2.03 -18.51
C GLY A 258 10.12 1.62 -17.52
N VAL A 259 9.21 2.52 -17.14
CA VAL A 259 8.11 2.25 -16.20
C VAL A 259 6.80 2.04 -16.96
N VAL A 260 6.15 0.90 -16.74
CA VAL A 260 4.86 0.58 -17.35
C VAL A 260 3.77 0.53 -16.28
N TYR A 261 2.74 1.36 -16.46
CA TYR A 261 1.54 1.32 -15.64
C TYR A 261 0.65 0.15 -16.08
N VAL A 262 0.34 -0.78 -15.16
CA VAL A 262 -0.55 -1.92 -15.44
C VAL A 262 -1.82 -1.78 -14.63
N VAL A 263 -2.95 -1.58 -15.31
CA VAL A 263 -4.28 -1.69 -14.71
C VAL A 263 -4.70 -3.15 -14.75
N TRP A 264 -4.61 -3.85 -13.62
CA TRP A 264 -5.24 -5.17 -13.48
C TRP A 264 -6.76 -4.99 -13.41
N ARG A 265 -7.44 -5.19 -14.54
CA ARG A 265 -8.90 -5.17 -14.64
C ARG A 265 -9.44 -6.58 -14.38
N MET A 266 -9.53 -7.00 -13.12
CA MET A 266 -10.44 -8.11 -12.78
C MET A 266 -11.87 -7.57 -12.86
N ARG A 267 -12.71 -8.20 -13.68
CA ARG A 267 -14.14 -7.86 -13.84
C ARG A 267 -14.79 -7.82 -12.44
N GLY A 268 -15.14 -6.63 -11.96
CA GLY A 268 -15.94 -6.45 -10.75
C GLY A 268 -15.28 -5.72 -9.56
N ALA A 269 -13.97 -5.43 -9.58
CA ALA A 269 -13.32 -4.73 -8.47
C ALA A 269 -12.75 -3.36 -8.88
N SER A 270 -13.09 -2.35 -8.08
CA SER A 270 -12.76 -0.94 -8.27
C SER A 270 -11.27 -0.72 -8.56
N THR A 271 -11.03 0.09 -9.60
CA THR A 271 -9.72 0.50 -10.14
C THR A 271 -8.77 0.95 -9.02
N LYS A 272 -7.62 0.28 -8.87
CA LYS A 272 -6.43 0.86 -8.22
C LYS A 272 -5.98 2.02 -9.13
N LEU A 273 -6.41 3.24 -8.83
CA LEU A 273 -5.72 4.44 -9.27
C LEU A 273 -4.60 4.68 -8.25
N LEU A 274 -3.35 4.73 -8.71
CA LEU A 274 -2.32 5.42 -7.94
C LEU A 274 -2.62 6.92 -8.11
N CYS A 275 -3.23 7.49 -7.07
CA CYS A 275 -3.26 8.91 -6.79
C CYS A 275 -2.92 9.04 -5.32
#